data_AF-G3MHG4-F1
#
_entry.id   AF-G3MHG4-F1
#
_cell.length_a   1.000
_cell.length_b   1.000
_cell.length_c   1.000
_cell.angle_alpha   90.00
_cell.angle_beta   90.00
_cell.angle_gamma   90.00
#
_symmetry.space_group_name_H-M   'P 1'
#
loop_
_entity.id
_entity.type
_entity.pdbx_description
1 polymer ?
#
loop_
_entity_poly.entity_id
_entity_poly.type
_entity_poly.pdbx_seq_one_letter_code
_entity_poly.pdbx_strand_id
1 'polypeptide(L)'
;RGECRGQTHHDLIFSFPKKHRLKMGGTAFVYIIMGSTIASANVQPGPFTCGSGEVQVPGGMLKLDRFCKPRATAREEVFRPRRCLCKPGTVRNAWGACISLQECYQCGSDPYLDFNRCASACGRGCGSSQGRACIQVCTRACDCTRGYVPDPLGWYGCIPKSWCPSRCPRYSSWRKCHSTCTPRCDGYKPRTCSKFCDEGKCVCWPGYAEAYVKGNMQCVPQNLCVRMRQE
;
A
#
# COMPACT_ATOMS: atom_id res chain seq x y z
N ARG A 1 6.91 -36.25 32.11
CA ARG A 1 7.69 -35.32 32.95
C ARG A 1 8.12 -34.15 32.09
N GLY A 2 7.80 -32.92 32.50
CA GLY A 2 8.27 -31.68 31.89
C GLY A 2 7.15 -30.74 31.45
N GLU A 3 6.59 -30.01 32.41
CA GLU A 3 5.59 -28.94 32.24
C GLU A 3 6.13 -27.75 31.44
N CYS A 4 5.27 -27.07 30.68
CA CYS A 4 5.49 -25.69 30.23
C CYS A 4 4.45 -24.79 30.91
N ARG A 5 4.92 -24.02 31.90
CA ARG A 5 4.20 -22.90 32.52
C ARG A 5 4.36 -21.64 31.65
N GLY A 6 3.34 -20.79 31.74
CA GLY A 6 3.03 -19.73 30.79
C GLY A 6 3.92 -18.49 30.84
N GLN A 7 3.67 -17.60 29.87
CA GLN A 7 3.82 -16.17 30.04
C GLN A 7 2.79 -15.44 29.18
N THR A 8 2.04 -14.60 29.87
CA THR A 8 0.85 -13.85 29.47
C THR A 8 1.22 -12.60 28.69
N HIS A 9 0.35 -12.25 27.74
CA HIS A 9 0.38 -11.00 26.98
C HIS A 9 0.34 -9.77 27.91
N HIS A 10 1.24 -8.82 27.68
CA HIS A 10 1.21 -7.51 28.31
C HIS A 10 0.18 -6.60 27.60
N ASP A 11 -0.78 -6.12 28.38
CA ASP A 11 -1.71 -5.05 28.06
C ASP A 11 -0.96 -3.70 27.91
N LEU A 12 -1.19 -3.01 26.79
CA LEU A 12 -0.76 -1.63 26.61
C LEU A 12 -1.81 -0.69 27.23
N ILE A 13 -1.51 -0.24 28.46
CA ILE A 13 -2.25 0.79 29.19
C ILE A 13 -1.95 2.17 28.59
N PHE A 14 -2.97 2.81 28.02
CA PHE A 14 -2.95 4.23 27.67
C PHE A 14 -2.95 5.09 28.95
N SER A 15 -1.83 5.78 29.22
CA SER A 15 -1.74 6.79 30.28
C SER A 15 -2.33 8.13 29.83
N PHE A 16 -3.36 8.58 30.56
CA PHE A 16 -3.86 9.96 30.53
C PHE A 16 -2.94 10.89 31.34
N PRO A 17 -2.67 12.13 30.90
CA PRO A 17 -1.89 13.08 31.69
C PRO A 17 -2.68 13.57 32.92
N LYS A 18 -2.00 13.49 34.08
CA LYS A 18 -2.49 13.92 35.40
C LYS A 18 -2.78 15.43 35.43
N LYS A 19 -3.98 15.80 35.89
CA LYS A 19 -4.34 17.16 36.31
C LYS A 19 -3.47 17.56 37.51
N HIS A 20 -2.60 18.55 37.33
CA HIS A 20 -1.92 19.20 38.45
C HIS A 20 -2.91 20.10 39.21
N ARG A 21 -3.20 19.73 40.46
CA ARG A 21 -3.85 20.57 41.47
C ARG A 21 -2.82 21.59 41.97
N LEU A 22 -2.94 22.85 41.54
CA LEU A 22 -2.23 23.96 42.19
C LEU A 22 -2.94 24.33 43.49
N LYS A 23 -2.18 24.32 44.60
CA LYS A 23 -2.60 24.80 45.92
C LYS A 23 -2.71 26.34 45.88
N MET A 24 -3.87 26.88 46.26
CA MET A 24 -4.04 28.30 46.56
C MET A 24 -3.38 28.62 47.91
N GLY A 25 -2.29 29.38 47.88
CA GLY A 25 -1.77 30.11 49.03
C GLY A 25 -2.21 31.57 48.93
N GLY A 26 -2.85 32.09 49.97
CA GLY A 26 -3.42 33.43 50.00
C GLY A 26 -2.34 34.51 49.95
N THR A 27 -2.56 35.50 49.08
CA THR A 27 -2.05 36.86 49.20
C THR A 27 -3.02 37.77 48.45
N ALA A 28 -3.47 38.83 49.12
CA ALA A 28 -4.42 39.79 48.58
C ALA A 28 -3.77 40.56 47.42
N PHE A 29 -4.33 40.44 46.22
CA PHE A 29 -3.97 41.27 45.08
C PHE A 29 -5.15 42.14 44.69
N VAL A 30 -4.93 43.44 44.85
CA VAL A 30 -5.82 44.55 44.54
C VAL A 30 -6.27 44.49 43.09
N TYR A 31 -7.59 44.55 42.86
CA TYR A 31 -8.19 44.61 41.54
C TYR A 31 -7.93 45.97 40.89
N ILE A 32 -6.99 46.02 39.95
CA ILE A 32 -6.89 47.14 39.00
C ILE A 32 -7.59 46.71 37.71
N ILE A 33 -8.86 47.09 37.57
CA ILE A 33 -9.64 46.87 36.34
C ILE A 33 -9.20 47.93 35.32
N MET A 34 -8.09 47.67 34.63
CA MET A 34 -7.74 48.40 33.41
C MET A 34 -8.49 47.73 32.26
N GLY A 35 -9.54 48.41 31.79
CA GLY A 35 -10.37 48.01 30.65
C GLY A 35 -9.52 47.85 29.40
N SER A 36 -9.05 46.62 29.17
CA SER A 36 -8.36 46.23 27.95
C SER A 36 -9.44 45.79 26.97
N THR A 37 -9.80 46.66 26.01
CA THR A 37 -10.59 46.24 24.86
C THR A 37 -9.75 45.25 24.06
N ILE A 38 -9.96 43.96 24.30
CA ILE A 38 -9.43 42.92 23.43
C ILE A 38 -10.17 43.11 22.11
N ALA A 39 -9.53 43.80 21.17
CA ALA A 39 -9.95 43.78 19.79
C ALA A 39 -9.89 42.31 19.36
N SER A 40 -11.05 41.65 19.33
CA SER A 40 -11.21 40.36 18.68
C SER A 40 -10.80 40.56 17.23
N ALA A 41 -9.55 40.23 16.91
CA ALA A 41 -9.13 40.04 15.55
C ALA A 41 -9.98 38.88 15.02
N ASN A 42 -11.09 39.21 14.36
CA ASN A 42 -11.77 38.30 13.47
C ASN A 42 -10.75 37.94 12.40
N VAL A 43 -10.00 36.85 12.62
CA VAL A 43 -9.32 36.15 11.55
C VAL A 43 -10.42 35.60 10.67
N GLN A 44 -10.92 36.46 9.77
CA GLN A 44 -11.70 36.05 8.63
C GLN A 44 -10.82 34.99 7.94
N PRO A 45 -11.25 33.71 7.86
CA PRO A 45 -10.50 32.75 7.09
C PRO A 45 -10.40 33.33 5.68
N GLY A 46 -9.17 33.59 5.24
CA GLY A 46 -8.91 34.13 3.91
C GLY A 46 -9.63 33.29 2.84
N PRO A 47 -9.92 33.85 1.66
CA PRO A 47 -10.69 33.18 0.62
C PRO A 47 -10.11 31.79 0.34
N PHE A 48 -10.85 30.75 0.75
CA PHE A 48 -10.41 29.37 0.63
C PHE A 48 -10.43 28.95 -0.85
N THR A 49 -9.30 28.98 -1.54
CA THR A 49 -9.27 28.62 -2.97
C THR A 49 -9.23 27.10 -3.16
N CYS A 50 -10.16 26.56 -3.95
CA CYS A 50 -10.15 25.15 -4.34
C CYS A 50 -9.03 24.83 -5.34
N GLY A 51 -8.67 23.55 -5.44
CA GLY A 51 -7.65 23.08 -6.37
C GLY A 51 -8.07 23.17 -7.84
N SER A 52 -7.12 22.90 -8.74
CA SER A 52 -7.39 22.85 -10.17
C SER A 52 -8.45 21.81 -10.51
N GLY A 53 -9.55 22.23 -11.13
CA GLY A 53 -10.66 21.33 -11.53
C GLY A 53 -11.73 21.13 -10.46
N GLU A 54 -11.65 21.84 -9.34
CA GLU A 54 -12.64 21.82 -8.28
C GLU A 54 -13.43 23.14 -8.21
N VAL A 55 -14.58 23.10 -7.53
CA VAL A 55 -15.42 24.25 -7.21
C VAL A 55 -15.78 24.22 -5.74
N GLN A 56 -15.87 25.41 -5.14
CA GLN A 56 -16.33 25.54 -3.77
C GLN A 56 -17.79 25.10 -3.66
N VAL A 57 -18.12 24.40 -2.58
CA VAL A 57 -19.50 24.13 -2.22
C VAL A 57 -20.14 25.45 -1.78
N PRO A 58 -21.30 25.84 -2.35
CA PRO A 58 -22.02 27.05 -1.94
C PRO A 58 -22.27 27.06 -0.43
N GLY A 59 -22.04 28.22 0.20
CA GLY A 59 -22.17 28.39 1.66
C GLY A 59 -21.10 27.67 2.49
N GLY A 60 -20.06 27.11 1.85
CA GLY A 60 -18.94 26.47 2.54
C GLY A 60 -19.29 25.14 3.22
N MET A 61 -20.47 24.58 2.96
CA MET A 61 -20.92 23.32 3.55
C MET A 61 -20.01 22.15 3.15
N LEU A 62 -19.92 21.14 4.02
CA LEU A 62 -19.21 19.90 3.73
C LEU A 62 -20.12 18.95 2.95
N LYS A 63 -19.66 18.47 1.79
CA LYS A 63 -20.38 17.50 0.96
C LYS A 63 -19.49 16.35 0.54
N LEU A 64 -20.10 15.22 0.22
CA LEU A 64 -19.41 14.08 -0.39
C LEU A 64 -19.20 14.34 -1.88
N ASP A 65 -18.08 13.84 -2.40
CA ASP A 65 -17.75 13.94 -3.82
C ASP A 65 -18.20 12.68 -4.58
N ARG A 66 -18.30 12.81 -5.90
CA ARG A 66 -18.59 11.69 -6.80
C ARG A 66 -17.28 11.02 -7.20
N PHE A 67 -17.26 9.70 -7.19
CA PHE A 67 -16.07 8.92 -7.55
C PHE A 67 -16.28 8.12 -8.84
N CYS A 68 -15.22 7.95 -9.63
CA CYS A 68 -15.21 7.08 -10.80
C CYS A 68 -15.37 5.61 -10.39
N LYS A 69 -14.51 5.15 -9.47
CA LYS A 69 -14.46 3.77 -8.96
C LYS A 69 -14.61 3.76 -7.44
N PRO A 70 -15.81 4.04 -6.88
CA PRO A 70 -16.00 4.13 -5.43
C PRO A 70 -15.69 2.82 -4.70
N ARG A 71 -15.91 1.65 -5.34
CA ARG A 71 -15.63 0.33 -4.74
C ARG A 71 -14.15 0.03 -4.57
N ALA A 72 -13.28 0.63 -5.38
CA ALA A 72 -11.84 0.43 -5.33
C ALA A 72 -11.06 1.60 -4.73
N THR A 73 -11.78 2.65 -4.35
CA THR A 73 -11.23 3.78 -3.60
C THR A 73 -11.33 3.45 -2.11
N ALA A 74 -10.33 3.87 -1.33
CA ALA A 74 -10.35 3.69 0.12
C ALA A 74 -11.64 4.26 0.73
N ARG A 75 -12.27 3.52 1.63
CA ARG A 75 -13.58 3.89 2.20
C ARG A 75 -13.54 5.27 2.85
N GLU A 76 -12.44 5.57 3.52
CA GLU A 76 -12.17 6.85 4.18
C GLU A 76 -12.12 8.01 3.18
N GLU A 77 -11.64 7.77 1.95
CA GLU A 77 -11.58 8.79 0.90
C GLU A 77 -12.94 9.04 0.28
N VAL A 78 -13.72 7.98 0.05
CA VAL A 78 -15.09 8.07 -0.52
C VAL A 78 -16.00 8.85 0.43
N PHE A 79 -15.94 8.56 1.72
CA PHE A 79 -16.79 9.19 2.73
C PHE A 79 -16.18 10.46 3.36
N ARG A 80 -15.03 10.94 2.87
CA ARG A 80 -14.44 12.21 3.33
C ARG A 80 -15.32 13.39 2.88
N PRO A 81 -15.92 14.17 3.81
CA PRO A 81 -16.63 15.39 3.45
C PRO A 81 -15.65 16.48 3.01
N ARG A 82 -15.98 17.22 1.95
CA ARG A 82 -15.11 18.23 1.33
C ARG A 82 -15.87 19.55 1.14
N ARG A 83 -15.14 20.67 1.25
CA ARG A 83 -15.62 22.02 0.87
C ARG A 83 -15.36 22.33 -0.61
N CYS A 84 -14.53 21.53 -1.27
CA CYS A 84 -14.25 21.57 -2.70
C CYS A 84 -14.70 20.25 -3.34
N LEU A 85 -15.54 20.34 -4.36
CA LEU A 85 -15.99 19.19 -5.13
C LEU A 85 -15.44 19.28 -6.55
N CYS A 86 -15.32 18.14 -7.22
CA CYS A 86 -15.02 18.13 -8.64
C CYS A 86 -16.06 18.94 -9.44
N LYS A 87 -15.60 19.67 -10.45
CA LYS A 87 -16.47 20.46 -11.35
C LYS A 87 -17.60 19.61 -11.94
N PRO A 88 -18.76 20.21 -12.26
CA PRO A 88 -19.81 19.52 -13.01
C PRO A 88 -19.25 18.82 -14.27
N GLY A 89 -19.64 17.57 -14.51
CA GLY A 89 -19.13 16.76 -15.62
C GLY A 89 -17.80 16.04 -15.34
N THR A 90 -17.24 16.16 -14.13
CA THR A 90 -16.03 15.45 -13.69
C THR A 90 -16.32 14.60 -12.46
N VAL A 91 -15.46 13.62 -12.19
CA VAL A 91 -15.51 12.73 -11.03
C VAL A 91 -14.13 12.57 -10.42
N ARG A 92 -14.06 12.24 -9.14
CA ARG A 92 -12.80 11.98 -8.44
C ARG A 92 -12.31 10.55 -8.70
N ASN A 93 -11.05 10.39 -9.06
CA ASN A 93 -10.41 9.08 -9.19
C ASN A 93 -9.91 8.56 -7.83
N ALA A 94 -9.39 7.33 -7.81
CA ALA A 94 -8.84 6.67 -6.62
C ALA A 94 -7.61 7.36 -6.00
N TRP A 95 -6.96 8.31 -6.71
CA TRP A 95 -5.84 9.13 -6.22
C TRP A 95 -6.27 10.54 -5.77
N GLY A 96 -7.57 10.82 -5.77
CA GLY A 96 -8.11 12.09 -5.31
C GLY A 96 -8.11 13.20 -6.37
N ALA A 97 -7.76 12.93 -7.62
CA ALA A 97 -7.77 13.91 -8.71
C ALA A 97 -9.14 13.94 -9.42
N CYS A 98 -9.58 15.12 -9.84
CA CYS A 98 -10.78 15.28 -10.67
C CYS A 98 -10.47 14.99 -12.15
N ILE A 99 -11.15 14.00 -12.70
CA ILE A 99 -11.00 13.48 -14.06
C ILE A 99 -12.32 13.62 -14.84
N SER A 100 -12.25 13.70 -16.17
CA SER A 100 -13.46 13.73 -16.98
C SER A 100 -14.19 12.38 -16.95
N LEU A 101 -15.49 12.38 -17.27
CA LEU A 101 -16.24 11.12 -17.42
C LEU A 101 -15.65 10.22 -18.52
N GLN A 102 -15.15 10.81 -19.61
CA GLN A 102 -14.45 10.06 -20.66
C GLN A 102 -13.17 9.40 -20.12
N GLU A 103 -12.37 10.12 -19.34
CA GLU A 103 -11.18 9.59 -18.68
C GLU A 103 -11.54 8.42 -17.76
N CYS A 104 -12.66 8.52 -17.04
CA CYS A 104 -13.17 7.45 -16.17
C CYS A 104 -13.60 6.21 -16.97
N TYR A 105 -14.38 6.38 -18.04
CA TYR A 105 -14.97 5.27 -18.79
C TYR A 105 -13.99 4.52 -19.69
N GLN A 106 -12.89 5.15 -20.13
CA GLN A 106 -11.89 4.47 -20.96
C GLN A 106 -11.21 3.29 -20.23
N CYS A 107 -11.24 3.26 -18.89
CA CYS A 107 -10.69 2.16 -18.08
C CYS A 107 -11.65 0.98 -17.91
N GLY A 108 -12.75 0.95 -18.67
CA GLY A 108 -13.69 -0.16 -18.71
C GLY A 108 -14.42 -0.38 -17.38
N SER A 109 -14.90 -1.60 -17.19
CA SER A 109 -15.74 -1.99 -16.04
C SER A 109 -14.97 -2.57 -14.85
N ASP A 110 -13.66 -2.83 -14.98
CA ASP A 110 -12.85 -3.34 -13.87
C ASP A 110 -12.97 -2.37 -12.68
N PRO A 111 -13.46 -2.83 -11.51
CA PRO A 111 -13.64 -1.97 -10.37
C PRO A 111 -12.31 -1.42 -9.84
N TYR A 112 -11.22 -2.17 -9.97
CA TYR A 112 -9.90 -1.87 -9.40
C TYR A 112 -8.94 -1.17 -10.38
N LEU A 113 -9.42 -0.85 -11.58
CA LEU A 113 -8.69 -0.10 -12.58
C LEU A 113 -9.34 1.29 -12.73
N ASP A 114 -8.58 2.34 -12.45
CA ASP A 114 -9.04 3.73 -12.52
C ASP A 114 -8.02 4.58 -13.29
N PHE A 115 -8.47 5.71 -13.83
CA PHE A 115 -7.60 6.57 -14.63
C PHE A 115 -6.67 7.38 -13.74
N ASN A 116 -5.38 7.28 -14.01
CA ASN A 116 -4.34 8.03 -13.32
C ASN A 116 -3.59 8.93 -14.30
N ARG A 117 -3.53 10.24 -13.99
CA ARG A 117 -2.78 11.22 -14.79
C ARG A 117 -1.27 11.12 -14.59
N CYS A 118 -0.83 10.48 -13.52
CA CYS A 118 0.55 10.12 -13.26
C CYS A 118 0.62 8.65 -12.83
N ALA A 119 0.24 7.75 -13.73
CA ALA A 119 0.49 6.33 -13.58
C ALA A 119 2.01 6.12 -13.58
N SER A 120 2.53 5.56 -12.50
CA SER A 120 3.92 5.09 -12.42
C SER A 120 4.07 3.78 -13.20
N ALA A 121 5.01 3.74 -14.14
CA ALA A 121 5.46 2.52 -14.81
C ALA A 121 6.30 1.62 -13.89
N CYS A 122 6.59 2.07 -12.68
CA CYS A 122 7.53 1.41 -11.77
C CYS A 122 6.85 0.39 -10.85
N GLY A 123 7.40 -0.82 -10.82
CA GLY A 123 7.37 -1.71 -9.66
C GLY A 123 5.99 -2.02 -9.07
N ARG A 124 4.94 -2.09 -9.88
CA ARG A 124 3.57 -2.38 -9.44
C ARG A 124 3.01 -3.71 -9.92
N GLY A 125 3.83 -4.58 -10.51
CA GLY A 125 3.46 -5.97 -10.77
C GLY A 125 3.77 -6.90 -9.59
N CYS A 126 3.26 -8.12 -9.64
CA CYS A 126 3.65 -9.17 -8.68
C CYS A 126 5.18 -9.38 -8.68
N GLY A 127 5.78 -9.51 -7.49
CA GLY A 127 7.23 -9.73 -7.34
C GLY A 127 8.12 -8.48 -7.52
N SER A 128 7.55 -7.31 -7.80
CA SER A 128 8.34 -6.07 -7.90
C SER A 128 8.89 -5.64 -6.52
N SER A 129 10.21 -5.72 -6.34
CA SER A 129 10.89 -4.92 -5.32
C SER A 129 11.09 -3.51 -5.88
N GLN A 130 10.95 -2.47 -5.06
CA GLN A 130 11.23 -1.07 -5.45
C GLN A 130 12.75 -0.82 -5.64
N GLY A 131 13.50 -1.84 -6.09
CA GLY A 131 14.97 -1.90 -6.02
C GLY A 131 15.71 -1.68 -7.32
N ARG A 132 15.03 -1.35 -8.43
CA ARG A 132 15.71 -0.85 -9.64
C ARG A 132 15.38 0.62 -9.79
N ALA A 133 16.39 1.44 -10.10
CA ALA A 133 16.25 2.85 -10.41
C ALA A 133 15.19 3.01 -11.51
N CYS A 134 13.95 3.24 -11.08
CA CYS A 134 12.85 3.44 -11.98
C CYS A 134 12.58 4.92 -12.02
N ILE A 135 12.90 5.51 -13.17
CA ILE A 135 12.60 6.91 -13.43
C ILE A 135 11.08 7.03 -13.43
N GLN A 136 10.53 7.76 -12.45
CA GLN A 136 9.09 8.02 -12.42
C GLN A 136 8.72 8.94 -13.57
N VAL A 137 8.34 8.36 -14.69
CA VAL A 137 7.67 9.07 -15.78
C VAL A 137 6.18 9.00 -15.51
N CYS A 138 5.54 10.16 -15.32
CA CYS A 138 4.08 10.25 -15.23
C CYS A 138 3.48 9.96 -16.60
N THR A 139 2.76 8.85 -16.73
CA THR A 139 1.94 8.58 -17.92
C THR A 139 0.46 8.71 -17.58
N ARG A 140 -0.31 9.24 -18.52
CA ARG A 140 -1.77 9.29 -18.41
C ARG A 140 -2.32 7.95 -18.87
N ALA A 141 -2.72 7.11 -17.94
CA ALA A 141 -3.15 5.74 -18.25
C ALA A 141 -4.12 5.19 -17.20
N CYS A 142 -4.79 4.10 -17.56
CA CYS A 142 -5.53 3.28 -16.61
C CYS A 142 -4.56 2.47 -15.76
N ASP A 143 -4.83 2.44 -14.46
CA ASP A 143 -3.86 1.99 -13.48
C ASP A 143 -4.55 1.29 -12.31
N CYS A 144 -3.93 0.26 -11.75
CA CYS A 144 -4.53 -0.46 -10.63
C CYS A 144 -4.52 0.40 -9.37
N THR A 145 -5.67 0.47 -8.70
CA THR A 145 -5.82 1.27 -7.48
C THR A 145 -5.00 0.71 -6.32
N ARG A 146 -4.93 1.46 -5.22
CA ARG A 146 -4.13 1.10 -4.05
C ARG A 146 -4.54 -0.29 -3.51
N GLY A 147 -3.56 -1.18 -3.38
CA GLY A 147 -3.76 -2.54 -2.87
C GLY A 147 -3.92 -3.60 -3.96
N TYR A 148 -4.04 -3.17 -5.22
CA TYR A 148 -4.16 -4.02 -6.40
C TYR A 148 -2.94 -3.86 -7.30
N VAL A 149 -2.74 -4.84 -8.17
CA VAL A 149 -1.65 -4.91 -9.15
C VAL A 149 -2.16 -5.57 -10.42
N PRO A 150 -1.55 -5.30 -11.59
CA PRO A 150 -1.90 -6.01 -12.81
C PRO A 150 -1.72 -7.53 -12.63
N ASP A 151 -2.71 -8.29 -13.07
CA ASP A 151 -2.65 -9.74 -13.12
C ASP A 151 -1.52 -10.17 -14.06
N PRO A 152 -0.48 -10.88 -13.57
CA PRO A 152 0.62 -11.33 -14.42
C PRO A 152 0.18 -12.30 -15.52
N LEU A 153 -0.97 -12.95 -15.39
CA LEU A 153 -1.53 -13.86 -16.40
C LEU A 153 -2.48 -13.15 -17.37
N GLY A 154 -2.88 -11.91 -17.06
CA GLY A 154 -3.79 -11.11 -17.89
C GLY A 154 -5.24 -11.57 -17.93
N TRP A 155 -5.66 -12.45 -17.02
CA TRP A 155 -7.02 -13.01 -16.99
C TRP A 155 -8.02 -12.11 -16.28
N TYR A 156 -7.57 -11.37 -15.25
CA TYR A 156 -8.45 -10.65 -14.33
C TYR A 156 -8.20 -9.13 -14.27
N GLY A 157 -7.36 -8.57 -15.14
CA GLY A 157 -7.04 -7.13 -15.12
C GLY A 157 -6.20 -6.76 -13.89
N CYS A 158 -6.84 -6.31 -12.81
CA CYS A 158 -6.22 -6.00 -11.52
C CYS A 158 -6.58 -7.01 -10.42
N ILE A 159 -5.57 -7.60 -9.77
CA ILE A 159 -5.73 -8.55 -8.64
C ILE A 159 -5.25 -7.95 -7.32
N PRO A 160 -5.77 -8.40 -6.16
CA PRO A 160 -5.22 -8.04 -4.86
C PRO A 160 -3.74 -8.40 -4.77
N LYS A 161 -2.92 -7.54 -4.13
CA LYS A 161 -1.50 -7.85 -3.88
C LYS A 161 -1.27 -9.16 -3.14
N SER A 162 -2.21 -9.57 -2.28
CA SER A 162 -2.19 -10.85 -1.57
C SER A 162 -2.44 -12.07 -2.46
N TRP A 163 -3.10 -11.86 -3.61
CA TRP A 163 -3.38 -12.89 -4.62
C TRP A 163 -2.29 -13.00 -5.66
N CYS A 164 -1.28 -12.13 -5.60
CA CYS A 164 -0.09 -12.34 -6.38
C CYS A 164 0.39 -13.78 -6.18
N PRO A 165 0.65 -14.52 -7.29
CA PRO A 165 1.34 -15.79 -7.20
C PRO A 165 2.51 -15.58 -6.24
N SER A 166 2.54 -16.34 -5.15
CA SER A 166 3.58 -16.23 -4.12
C SER A 166 4.90 -16.11 -4.85
N ARG A 167 5.65 -14.99 -4.64
CA ARG A 167 6.78 -14.36 -5.38
C ARG A 167 7.88 -15.27 -5.98
N CYS A 168 7.48 -16.43 -6.40
CA CYS A 168 8.19 -17.66 -6.41
C CYS A 168 7.70 -18.42 -7.64
N PRO A 169 8.61 -19.06 -8.37
CA PRO A 169 8.23 -19.83 -9.54
C PRO A 169 7.22 -20.92 -9.16
N ARG A 170 6.49 -21.41 -10.16
CA ARG A 170 5.57 -22.54 -9.97
C ARG A 170 6.29 -23.68 -9.22
N TYR A 171 5.57 -24.34 -8.31
CA TYR A 171 6.10 -25.42 -7.45
C TYR A 171 7.16 -24.97 -6.43
N SER A 172 7.02 -23.75 -5.93
CA SER A 172 7.85 -23.24 -4.84
C SER A 172 7.07 -22.34 -3.90
N SER A 173 7.64 -22.09 -2.72
CA SER A 173 7.04 -21.22 -1.70
C SER A 173 8.09 -20.35 -1.06
N TRP A 174 7.68 -19.15 -0.65
CA TRP A 174 8.55 -18.25 0.12
C TRP A 174 8.83 -18.85 1.49
N ARG A 175 10.11 -18.93 1.86
CA ARG A 175 10.55 -19.39 3.17
C ARG A 175 11.52 -18.37 3.75
N LYS A 176 11.23 -17.92 4.98
CA LYS A 176 12.14 -17.04 5.75
C LYS A 176 13.46 -17.76 6.06
N CYS A 177 13.38 -19.05 6.36
CA CYS A 177 14.53 -19.91 6.59
C CYS A 177 14.73 -20.87 5.41
N HIS A 178 15.96 -21.02 4.92
CA HIS A 178 16.30 -21.86 3.79
C HIS A 178 17.63 -22.59 4.01
N SER A 179 17.90 -23.64 3.22
CA SER A 179 19.10 -24.49 3.33
C SER A 179 19.96 -24.38 2.08
N THR A 180 21.27 -24.55 2.21
CA THR A 180 22.19 -24.69 1.05
C THR A 180 22.06 -26.03 0.33
N CYS A 181 21.48 -27.04 0.98
CA CYS A 181 21.28 -28.37 0.41
C CYS A 181 19.95 -28.51 -0.35
N THR A 182 19.40 -27.40 -0.86
CA THR A 182 18.25 -27.49 -1.76
C THR A 182 18.65 -28.23 -3.04
N PRO A 183 17.81 -29.16 -3.55
CA PRO A 183 18.12 -29.89 -4.78
C PRO A 183 18.28 -28.94 -5.97
N ARG A 184 19.34 -29.11 -6.77
CA ARG A 184 19.63 -28.32 -7.98
C ARG A 184 19.91 -29.23 -9.17
N CYS A 185 19.45 -28.84 -10.36
CA CYS A 185 19.67 -29.62 -11.59
C CYS A 185 21.09 -29.45 -12.16
N ASP A 186 21.81 -28.38 -11.79
CA ASP A 186 23.20 -28.13 -12.19
C ASP A 186 24.21 -29.11 -11.56
N GLY A 187 23.74 -30.03 -10.71
CA GLY A 187 24.57 -31.03 -10.05
C GLY A 187 25.32 -30.50 -8.84
N TYR A 188 25.16 -29.23 -8.46
CA TYR A 188 25.78 -28.67 -7.27
C TYR A 188 25.21 -29.35 -6.02
N LYS A 189 26.08 -30.05 -5.29
CA LYS A 189 25.77 -30.71 -4.02
C LYS A 189 26.82 -30.32 -2.97
N PRO A 190 26.51 -29.41 -2.04
CA PRO A 190 27.45 -29.05 -1.00
C PRO A 190 27.66 -30.23 -0.03
N ARG A 191 28.89 -30.40 0.47
CA ARG A 191 29.24 -31.46 1.44
C ARG A 191 28.63 -31.22 2.82
N THR A 192 28.31 -29.98 3.14
CA THR A 192 27.74 -29.57 4.43
C THR A 192 26.54 -28.67 4.20
N CYS A 193 25.47 -28.91 4.95
CA CYS A 193 24.23 -28.15 4.87
C CYS A 193 24.19 -27.08 5.97
N SER A 194 23.92 -25.83 5.59
CA SER A 194 23.71 -24.73 6.53
C SER A 194 22.32 -24.17 6.31
N LYS A 195 21.62 -23.83 7.42
CA LYS A 195 20.33 -23.16 7.39
C LYS A 195 20.53 -21.67 7.66
N PHE A 196 19.98 -20.83 6.79
CA PHE A 196 19.99 -19.38 6.89
C PHE A 196 18.57 -18.87 7.06
N CYS A 197 18.37 -17.91 7.96
CA CYS A 197 17.09 -17.26 8.21
C CYS A 197 17.27 -15.74 8.10
N ASP A 198 17.28 -15.23 6.87
CA ASP A 198 17.58 -13.85 6.52
C ASP A 198 16.32 -13.15 5.96
N GLU A 199 16.48 -12.36 4.89
CA GLU A 199 15.37 -11.75 4.15
C GLU A 199 14.38 -12.79 3.60
N GLY A 200 14.81 -14.06 3.49
CA GLY A 200 14.03 -15.17 2.96
C GLY A 200 14.14 -15.27 1.44
N LYS A 201 13.83 -16.46 0.92
CA LYS A 201 13.82 -16.72 -0.53
C LYS A 201 12.75 -17.73 -0.92
N CYS A 202 12.53 -17.87 -2.22
CA CYS A 202 11.70 -18.93 -2.76
C CYS A 202 12.44 -20.27 -2.73
N VAL A 203 11.76 -21.31 -2.24
CA VAL A 203 12.30 -22.66 -2.11
C VAL A 203 11.37 -23.64 -2.82
N CYS A 204 11.92 -24.48 -3.70
CA CYS A 204 11.19 -25.52 -4.41
C CYS A 204 10.50 -26.50 -3.44
N TRP A 205 9.34 -27.01 -3.82
CA TRP A 205 8.65 -28.05 -3.06
C TRP A 205 9.44 -29.37 -3.04
N PRO A 206 9.16 -30.27 -2.06
CA PRO A 206 9.70 -31.62 -2.09
C PRO A 206 9.45 -32.32 -3.43
N GLY A 207 10.46 -33.00 -3.96
CA GLY A 207 10.41 -33.66 -5.29
C GLY A 207 10.78 -32.76 -6.48
N TYR A 208 10.98 -31.46 -6.25
CA TYR A 208 11.45 -30.51 -7.26
C TYR A 208 12.90 -30.10 -6.99
N ALA A 209 13.58 -29.63 -8.04
CA ALA A 209 14.93 -29.10 -8.01
C ALA A 209 14.99 -27.75 -8.72
N GLU A 210 15.89 -26.90 -8.23
CA GLU A 210 16.18 -25.58 -8.77
C GLU A 210 16.94 -25.72 -10.09
N ALA A 211 16.46 -25.05 -11.13
CA ALA A 211 17.07 -24.98 -12.44
C ALA A 211 17.08 -23.53 -12.94
N TYR A 212 18.15 -23.11 -13.60
CA TYR A 212 18.22 -21.80 -14.23
C TYR A 212 18.05 -21.96 -15.73
N VAL A 213 16.90 -21.49 -16.25
CA VAL A 213 16.59 -21.52 -17.68
C VAL A 213 16.64 -20.09 -18.20
N LYS A 214 17.57 -19.80 -19.13
CA LYS A 214 17.76 -18.45 -19.69
C LYS A 214 17.93 -17.37 -18.61
N GLY A 215 18.64 -17.69 -17.53
CA GLY A 215 18.90 -16.79 -16.40
C GLY A 215 17.77 -16.67 -15.36
N ASN A 216 16.64 -17.37 -15.55
CA ASN A 216 15.52 -17.36 -14.60
C ASN A 216 15.45 -18.66 -13.79
N MET A 217 15.28 -18.54 -12.47
CA MET A 217 15.09 -19.69 -11.57
C MET A 217 13.71 -20.31 -11.77
N GLN A 218 13.69 -21.62 -12.00
CA GLN A 218 12.48 -22.45 -12.07
C GLN A 218 12.64 -23.68 -11.16
N CYS A 219 11.51 -24.22 -10.69
CA CYS A 219 11.49 -25.49 -9.97
C CYS A 219 10.94 -26.56 -10.90
N VAL A 220 11.78 -27.52 -11.25
CA VAL A 220 11.44 -28.63 -12.14
C VAL A 220 11.45 -29.96 -11.36
N PRO A 221 10.60 -30.93 -11.72
CA PRO A 221 10.68 -32.27 -11.15
C PRO A 221 12.10 -32.85 -11.24
N GLN A 222 12.59 -33.45 -10.16
CA GLN A 222 13.99 -33.93 -10.07
C GLN A 222 14.35 -34.96 -11.16
N ASN A 223 13.38 -35.77 -11.58
CA ASN A 223 13.53 -36.74 -12.66
C ASN A 223 13.71 -36.09 -14.04
N LEU A 224 13.41 -34.80 -14.21
CA LEU A 224 13.65 -34.06 -15.46
C LEU A 224 15.04 -33.40 -15.50
N CYS A 225 15.76 -33.33 -14.38
CA CYS A 225 17.11 -32.74 -14.35
C CYS A 225 18.13 -33.48 -15.24
N VAL A 226 17.92 -34.77 -15.52
CA VAL A 226 18.81 -35.56 -16.40
C VAL A 226 18.85 -35.02 -17.83
N ARG A 227 17.78 -34.37 -18.31
CA ARG A 227 17.72 -33.79 -19.66
C ARG A 227 18.46 -32.44 -19.78
N MET A 228 18.77 -31.80 -18.66
CA MET A 228 19.36 -30.45 -18.61
C MET A 228 20.90 -30.46 -18.43
N ARG A 229 21.51 -31.63 -18.24
CA ARG A 229 22.97 -31.81 -18.14
C ARG A 229 23.62 -32.32 -19.43
N GLN A 230 22.82 -32.52 -20.49
CA GLN A 230 23.23 -33.14 -21.75
C GLN A 230 23.22 -32.15 -22.94
N GLU A 231 22.98 -30.87 -22.68
CA GLU A 231 23.14 -29.74 -23.61
C GLU A 231 24.29 -28.84 -23.09
#